data_AF-A0A0B6YGF4-F1
#
_entry.id   AF-A0A0B6YGF4-F1
#
_cell.length_a   1.000
_cell.length_b   1.000
_cell.length_c   1.000
_cell.angle_alpha   90.00
_cell.angle_beta   90.00
_cell.angle_gamma   90.00
#
_symmetry.space_group_name_H-M   'P 1'
#
loop_
_entity.id
_entity.type
_entity.pdbx_description
1 polymer ?
#
loop_
_entity_poly.entity_id
_entity_poly.type
_entity_poly.pdbx_seq_one_letter_code
_entity_poly.pdbx_strand_id
1 'polypeptide(L)'
;KCKFPWLLSNVKDMVNNEPLAQGKTYVILDHAGIKIGILGLVEQEWIDTLSTLDPEDVSFTDFVELGQDLAKQVREMGAQIVVALTHMRVPNDERLAANVEGIDIILGGHDHDYEIIQVKD
;
A
#
# COMPACT_ATOMS: atom_id res chain seq x y z
N LYS A 1 -0.64 -22.73 1.37
CA LYS A 1 0.38 -21.99 0.59
C LYS A 1 -0.33 -21.20 -0.49
N CYS A 2 -0.26 -19.86 -0.47
CA CYS A 2 -0.90 -19.02 -1.48
C CYS A 2 -0.11 -19.08 -2.81
N LYS A 3 -0.79 -18.82 -3.94
CA LYS A 3 -0.20 -18.73 -5.29
C LYS A 3 -0.05 -17.29 -5.79
N PHE A 4 -0.21 -16.33 -4.89
CA PHE A 4 -0.13 -14.90 -5.14
C PHE A 4 0.84 -14.26 -4.14
N PRO A 5 1.50 -13.14 -4.52
CA PRO A 5 2.37 -12.41 -3.61
C PRO A 5 1.54 -11.69 -2.54
N TRP A 6 2.17 -11.46 -1.39
CA TRP A 6 1.66 -10.56 -0.35
C TRP A 6 2.33 -9.21 -0.55
N LEU A 7 1.58 -8.12 -0.39
CA LEU A 7 2.12 -6.76 -0.52
C LEU A 7 2.08 -6.07 0.84
N LEU A 8 3.21 -5.51 1.24
CA LEU A 8 3.35 -4.67 2.43
C LEU A 8 4.63 -3.84 2.27
N SER A 9 4.49 -2.54 2.04
CA SER A 9 5.63 -1.70 1.66
C SER A 9 6.16 -0.82 2.78
N ASN A 10 5.29 -0.38 3.68
CA ASN A 10 5.58 0.66 4.66
C ASN A 10 5.73 0.16 6.10
N VAL A 11 5.92 -1.14 6.28
CA VAL A 11 6.31 -1.75 7.57
C VAL A 11 7.49 -2.68 7.33
N LYS A 12 8.57 -2.49 8.08
CA LYS A 12 9.79 -3.29 7.99
C LYS A 12 10.16 -3.89 9.34
N ASP A 13 10.74 -5.08 9.30
CA ASP A 13 11.35 -5.75 10.45
C ASP A 13 12.68 -5.04 10.78
N MET A 14 12.88 -4.63 12.03
CA MET A 14 14.06 -3.88 12.47
C MET A 14 15.33 -4.73 12.56
N VAL A 15 15.23 -6.05 12.59
CA VAL A 15 16.37 -6.96 12.67
C VAL A 15 17.08 -7.07 11.32
N ASN A 16 16.31 -7.15 10.23
CA ASN A 16 16.84 -7.37 8.89
C ASN A 16 16.60 -6.19 7.92
N ASN A 17 15.80 -5.20 8.32
CA ASN A 17 15.42 -4.03 7.53
C ASN A 17 14.69 -4.39 6.21
N GLU A 18 14.08 -5.57 6.16
CA GLU A 18 13.25 -6.05 5.05
C GLU A 18 11.76 -5.79 5.33
N PRO A 19 10.90 -5.72 4.30
CA PRO A 19 9.47 -5.65 4.49
C PRO A 19 8.96 -6.78 5.39
N LEU A 20 8.09 -6.42 6.34
CA LEU A 20 7.51 -7.37 7.29
C LEU A 20 6.86 -8.55 6.55
N ALA A 21 7.04 -9.76 7.09
CA ALA A 21 6.56 -11.02 6.52
C ALA A 21 7.08 -11.32 5.09
N GLN A 22 8.20 -10.72 4.67
CA GLN A 22 8.76 -10.85 3.32
C GLN A 22 7.75 -10.41 2.24
N GLY A 23 6.91 -9.43 2.57
CA GLY A 23 5.99 -8.81 1.63
C GLY A 23 6.75 -8.16 0.48
N LYS A 24 6.16 -8.16 -0.72
CA LYS A 24 6.66 -7.32 -1.80
C LYS A 24 6.20 -5.89 -1.55
N THR A 25 7.04 -4.91 -1.84
CA THR A 25 6.67 -3.50 -1.73
C THR A 25 5.66 -3.11 -2.82
N TYR A 26 5.85 -3.63 -4.03
CA TYR A 26 4.94 -3.49 -5.15
C TYR A 26 5.01 -4.67 -6.11
N VAL A 27 4.07 -4.73 -7.04
CA VAL A 27 4.13 -5.58 -8.24
C VAL A 27 3.70 -4.80 -9.48
N ILE A 28 4.21 -5.18 -10.65
CA ILE A 28 3.69 -4.71 -11.93
C ILE A 28 3.13 -5.93 -12.66
N LEU A 29 1.84 -5.87 -12.98
CA LEU A 29 1.13 -6.88 -13.76
C LEU A 29 0.99 -6.39 -15.20
N ASP A 30 1.09 -7.29 -16.17
CA ASP A 30 0.67 -7.02 -17.54
C ASP A 30 -0.67 -7.72 -17.76
N HIS A 31 -1.68 -6.96 -18.15
CA HIS A 31 -2.98 -7.49 -18.54
C HIS A 31 -3.39 -6.91 -19.87
N ALA A 32 -3.42 -7.76 -20.90
CA ALA A 32 -3.75 -7.36 -22.28
C ALA A 32 -2.88 -6.19 -22.80
N GLY A 33 -1.60 -6.15 -22.41
CA GLY A 33 -0.66 -5.09 -22.81
C GLY A 33 -0.77 -3.81 -21.98
N ILE A 34 -1.64 -3.79 -20.96
CA ILE A 34 -1.73 -2.69 -20.00
C ILE A 34 -0.91 -3.07 -18.76
N LYS A 35 0.10 -2.27 -18.45
CA LYS A 35 0.89 -2.44 -17.23
C LYS A 35 0.19 -1.78 -16.03
N ILE A 36 -0.07 -2.57 -15.00
CA ILE A 36 -0.75 -2.15 -13.77
C ILE A 36 0.23 -2.30 -12.60
N GLY A 37 0.64 -1.18 -12.01
CA GLY A 37 1.40 -1.15 -10.76
C GLY A 37 0.47 -1.30 -9.56
N ILE A 38 0.81 -2.17 -8.61
CA ILE A 38 0.04 -2.38 -7.38
C ILE A 38 0.97 -2.19 -6.18
N LEU A 39 0.60 -1.28 -5.29
CA LEU A 39 1.33 -0.91 -4.07
C LEU A 39 0.60 -1.47 -2.84
N GLY A 40 1.31 -2.00 -1.85
CA GLY A 40 0.71 -2.46 -0.59
C GLY A 40 0.98 -1.50 0.55
N LEU A 41 -0.04 -0.88 1.15
CA LEU A 41 0.12 0.12 2.22
C LEU A 41 -0.81 -0.18 3.41
N VAL A 42 -0.33 0.10 4.63
CA VAL A 42 -1.12 -0.01 5.87
C VAL A 42 -1.03 1.28 6.67
N GLU A 43 -1.98 1.49 7.59
CA GLU A 43 -1.94 2.60 8.54
C GLU A 43 -1.08 2.23 9.76
N GLN A 44 -0.64 3.23 10.52
CA GLN A 44 0.23 2.97 11.68
C GLN A 44 -0.50 2.16 12.75
N GLU A 45 -1.76 2.52 13.01
CA GLU A 45 -2.63 1.90 14.02
C GLU A 45 -2.96 0.44 13.70
N TRP A 46 -2.74 -0.02 12.45
CA TRP A 46 -2.85 -1.43 12.10
C TRP A 46 -1.85 -2.28 12.89
N ILE A 47 -0.65 -1.75 13.16
CA ILE A 47 0.40 -2.47 13.91
C ILE A 47 -0.10 -2.82 15.32
N ASP A 48 -0.82 -1.90 15.98
CA ASP A 48 -1.37 -2.10 17.33
C ASP A 48 -2.43 -3.22 17.39
N THR A 49 -3.00 -3.62 16.24
CA THR A 49 -3.97 -4.72 16.16
C THR A 49 -3.32 -6.10 16.08
N LEU A 50 -1.99 -6.17 15.90
CA LEU A 50 -1.25 -7.42 15.72
C LEU A 50 -0.79 -7.99 17.07
N SER A 51 -1.58 -8.90 17.63
CA SER A 51 -1.33 -9.48 18.96
C SER A 51 -0.02 -10.27 19.11
N THR A 52 0.66 -10.58 18.01
CA THR A 52 1.90 -11.40 17.99
C THR A 52 3.12 -10.62 17.53
N LEU A 53 2.99 -9.31 17.33
CA LEU A 53 4.07 -8.44 16.90
C LEU A 53 4.30 -7.37 17.98
N ASP A 54 5.54 -7.20 18.43
CA ASP A 54 5.89 -6.05 19.26
C ASP A 54 6.07 -4.83 18.34
N PRO A 55 5.37 -3.71 18.58
CA PRO A 55 5.59 -2.49 17.80
C PRO A 55 7.05 -2.01 17.80
N GLU A 56 7.84 -2.35 18.83
CA GLU A 56 9.27 -2.01 18.89
C GLU A 56 10.14 -2.82 17.89
N ASP A 57 9.64 -3.96 17.40
CA ASP A 57 10.35 -4.83 16.45
C ASP A 57 10.21 -4.37 14.99
N VAL A 58 9.38 -3.34 14.73
CA VAL A 58 9.11 -2.86 13.38
C VAL A 58 9.28 -1.37 13.24
N SER A 59 9.69 -0.93 12.05
CA SER A 59 9.58 0.47 11.65
C SER A 59 8.40 0.67 10.72
N PHE A 60 7.74 1.81 10.88
CA PHE A 60 6.68 2.29 10.01
C PHE A 60 7.18 3.49 9.19
N THR A 61 6.79 3.55 7.92
CA THR A 61 6.92 4.74 7.07
C THR A 61 5.55 5.26 6.72
N ASP A 62 5.37 6.58 6.73
CA ASP A 62 4.07 7.17 6.40
C ASP A 62 3.61 6.76 5.00
N PHE A 63 2.34 6.36 4.89
CA PHE A 63 1.80 5.83 3.64
C PHE A 63 1.67 6.88 2.54
N VAL A 64 1.58 8.17 2.88
CA VAL A 64 1.58 9.27 1.88
C VAL A 64 2.98 9.44 1.31
N GLU A 65 3.99 9.54 2.18
CA GLU A 65 5.39 9.68 1.77
C GLU A 65 5.82 8.51 0.89
N LEU A 66 5.67 7.28 1.38
CA LEU A 66 6.10 6.10 0.63
C LEU A 66 5.20 5.86 -0.60
N GLY A 67 3.89 6.13 -0.48
CA GLY A 67 2.95 6.01 -1.59
C GLY A 67 3.34 6.89 -2.77
N GLN A 68 3.78 8.12 -2.52
CA GLN A 68 4.26 9.06 -3.54
C GLN A 68 5.50 8.54 -4.26
N ASP A 69 6.48 8.03 -3.51
CA ASP A 69 7.73 7.50 -4.07
C ASP A 69 7.47 6.24 -4.90
N LEU A 70 6.68 5.30 -4.37
CA LEU A 70 6.35 4.06 -5.05
C LEU A 70 5.50 4.30 -6.29
N ALA A 71 4.50 5.20 -6.23
CA ALA A 71 3.68 5.55 -7.38
C ALA A 71 4.56 6.11 -8.50
N LYS A 72 5.46 7.05 -8.20
CA LYS A 72 6.44 7.56 -9.16
C LYS A 72 7.32 6.45 -9.72
N GLN A 73 7.87 5.59 -8.87
CA GLN A 73 8.75 4.49 -9.28
C GLN A 73 8.06 3.54 -10.28
N VAL A 74 6.84 3.07 -9.98
CA VAL A 74 6.16 2.13 -10.89
C VAL A 74 5.74 2.79 -12.20
N ARG A 75 5.43 4.10 -12.18
CA ARG A 75 5.19 4.89 -13.40
C ARG A 75 6.42 4.97 -14.28
N GLU A 76 7.59 5.25 -13.70
CA GLU A 76 8.87 5.25 -14.42
C GLU A 76 9.19 3.87 -15.03
N MET A 77 8.73 2.79 -14.39
CA MET A 77 8.82 1.42 -14.92
C MET A 77 7.76 1.09 -15.99
N GLY A 78 6.91 2.06 -16.35
CA GLY A 78 5.93 1.98 -17.43
C GLY A 78 4.55 1.53 -17.00
N ALA A 79 4.20 1.57 -15.70
CA ALA A 79 2.83 1.36 -15.26
C ALA A 79 1.89 2.43 -15.85
N GLN A 80 0.85 2.00 -16.54
CA GLN A 80 -0.19 2.85 -17.12
C GLN A 80 -1.33 3.08 -16.14
N ILE A 81 -1.51 2.17 -15.19
CA ILE A 81 -2.45 2.30 -14.07
C ILE A 81 -1.68 2.00 -12.79
N VAL A 82 -1.93 2.76 -11.72
CA VAL A 82 -1.38 2.52 -10.38
C VAL A 82 -2.51 2.37 -9.39
N VAL A 83 -2.51 1.23 -8.71
CA VAL A 83 -3.47 0.85 -7.69
C VAL A 83 -2.77 0.80 -6.34
N ALA A 84 -3.27 1.53 -5.36
CA ALA A 84 -2.93 1.28 -3.97
C ALA A 84 -3.90 0.24 -3.40
N LEU A 85 -3.37 -0.91 -3.00
CA LEU A 85 -4.09 -1.92 -2.24
C LEU A 85 -3.79 -1.69 -0.76
N THR A 86 -4.75 -1.15 -0.04
CA THR A 86 -4.52 -0.63 1.31
C THR A 86 -5.28 -1.42 2.36
N HIS A 87 -4.77 -1.40 3.58
CA HIS A 87 -5.49 -1.87 4.77
C HIS A 87 -5.47 -0.76 5.82
N MET A 88 -6.29 0.25 5.56
CA MET A 88 -6.39 1.50 6.34
C MET A 88 -7.86 1.84 6.52
N ARG A 89 -8.17 2.67 7.51
CA ARG A 89 -9.51 3.25 7.59
C ARG A 89 -9.73 4.24 6.46
N VAL A 90 -11.00 4.45 6.06
CA VAL A 90 -11.41 5.38 5.00
C VAL A 90 -10.76 6.77 5.14
N PRO A 91 -10.68 7.42 6.32
CA PRO A 91 -10.03 8.73 6.42
C PRO A 91 -8.54 8.72 6.01
N ASN A 92 -7.83 7.62 6.22
CA ASN A 92 -6.44 7.46 5.80
C ASN A 92 -6.34 7.16 4.30
N ASP A 93 -7.28 6.41 3.72
CA ASP A 93 -7.39 6.25 2.26
C ASP A 93 -7.70 7.58 1.57
N GLU A 94 -8.62 8.39 2.12
CA GLU A 94 -8.90 9.75 1.65
C GLU A 94 -7.67 10.64 1.74
N ARG A 95 -6.93 10.57 2.85
CA ARG A 95 -5.66 11.31 3.01
C ARG A 95 -4.62 10.88 1.97
N LEU A 96 -4.51 9.58 1.69
CA LEU A 96 -3.63 9.06 0.64
C LEU A 96 -4.04 9.61 -0.73
N ALA A 97 -5.32 9.50 -1.10
CA ALA A 97 -5.85 10.04 -2.35
C ALA A 97 -5.64 11.56 -2.46
N ALA A 98 -5.85 12.30 -1.36
CA ALA A 98 -5.73 13.75 -1.30
C ALA A 98 -4.29 14.24 -1.50
N ASN A 99 -3.28 13.47 -1.10
CA ASN A 99 -1.89 13.95 -1.04
C ASN A 99 -0.92 13.25 -1.99
N VAL A 100 -1.27 12.08 -2.53
CA VAL A 100 -0.38 11.38 -3.48
C VAL A 100 -0.83 11.62 -4.91
N GLU A 101 0.07 12.18 -5.71
CA GLU A 101 -0.09 12.27 -7.16
C GLU A 101 0.44 10.99 -7.82
N GLY A 102 -0.36 10.40 -8.70
CA GLY A 102 0.05 9.26 -9.53
C GLY A 102 -0.58 7.90 -9.18
N ILE A 103 -1.34 7.82 -8.08
CA ILE A 103 -2.26 6.70 -7.79
C ILE A 103 -3.60 6.98 -8.47
N ASP A 104 -4.10 6.04 -9.27
CA ASP A 104 -5.40 6.18 -9.95
C ASP A 104 -6.55 5.60 -9.14
N ILE A 105 -6.29 4.51 -8.41
CA ILE A 105 -7.30 3.74 -7.68
C ILE A 105 -6.76 3.36 -6.31
N ILE A 106 -7.59 3.53 -5.28
CA ILE A 106 -7.36 2.98 -3.95
C ILE A 106 -8.39 1.87 -3.71
N LEU A 107 -7.91 0.67 -3.41
CA LEU A 107 -8.72 -0.46 -2.99
C LEU A 107 -8.50 -0.65 -1.48
N GLY A 108 -9.37 -0.01 -0.70
CA GLY A 108 -9.33 0.07 0.76
C GLY A 108 -9.85 -1.15 1.50
N GLY A 109 -9.86 -1.08 2.83
CA GLY A 109 -10.27 -2.16 3.71
C GLY A 109 -10.46 -1.72 5.15
N HIS A 110 -10.21 -2.63 6.10
CA HIS A 110 -10.22 -2.42 7.56
C HIS A 110 -11.57 -2.08 8.21
N ASP A 111 -12.33 -1.11 7.69
CA ASP A 111 -13.59 -0.67 8.28
C ASP A 111 -14.74 -1.66 8.08
N HIS A 112 -14.61 -2.57 7.10
CA HIS A 112 -15.65 -3.53 6.67
C HIS A 112 -16.93 -2.88 6.13
N ASP A 113 -16.86 -1.61 5.76
CA ASP A 113 -17.95 -0.86 5.16
C ASP A 113 -17.87 -0.85 3.63
N TYR A 114 -19.03 -0.67 2.98
CA TYR A 114 -19.12 -0.50 1.54
C TYR A 114 -19.29 0.98 1.21
N GLU A 115 -18.28 1.56 0.56
CA GLU A 115 -18.27 2.97 0.19
C GLU A 115 -17.67 3.17 -1.21
N ILE A 116 -18.12 4.22 -1.90
CA ILE A 116 -17.53 4.71 -3.15
C ILE A 116 -17.45 6.23 -3.03
N ILE A 117 -16.22 6.75 -2.98
CA ILE A 117 -15.95 8.17 -2.73
C ILE A 117 -15.03 8.69 -3.83
N GLN A 118 -15.36 9.87 -4.37
CA GLN A 118 -14.46 10.63 -5.24
C GLN A 118 -13.77 11.71 -4.40
N VAL A 119 -12.46 11.62 -4.27
CA VAL A 119 -11.66 12.55 -3.42
C VAL A 119 -11.05 13.70 -4.24
N LYS A 120 -10.83 13.48 -5.55
CA LYS A 120 -10.26 14.45 -6.49
C LYS A 120 -10.97 14.36 -7.85
N ASP A 121 -10.89 15.45 -8.62
CA ASP A 121 -11.41 15.57 -10.00
C ASP A 121 -10.50 14.90 -11.04
#